data_AF-A0A1F6MB70-F1
#
_entry.id   AF-A0A1F6MB70-F1
#
_cell.length_a   1.000
_cell.length_b   1.000
_cell.length_c   1.000
_cell.angle_alpha   90.00
_cell.angle_beta   90.00
_cell.angle_gamma   90.00
#
_symmetry.space_group_name_H-M   'P 1'
#
loop_
_entity.id
_entity.type
_entity.pdbx_description
1 polymer ?
#
loop_
_entity_poly.entity_id
_entity_poly.type
_entity_poly.pdbx_seq_one_letter_code
_entity_poly.pdbx_strand_id
1 'polypeptide(L)'
;MVIFILIASNAFFGLRYLAAAKELESAQIVASSQRYNERAINFMKMFIKRVIKSDKEVDFETRLQLENAVRQLNDPQILLVWQNFVNSQNEIDAQKNVKDLLEVLVEKVYIK
;
A
#
# COMPACT_ATOMS: atom_id res chain seq x y z
N MET A 1 15.86 1.43 53.11
CA MET A 1 15.35 0.27 52.36
C MET A 1 14.23 0.63 51.39
N VAL A 2 13.17 1.33 51.84
CA VAL A 2 12.01 1.72 50.99
C VAL A 2 12.38 2.61 49.79
N ILE A 3 13.31 3.56 49.96
CA ILE A 3 13.75 4.46 48.88
C ILE A 3 14.42 3.69 47.72
N PHE A 4 15.25 2.69 48.03
CA PHE A 4 15.90 1.87 47.01
C PHE A 4 14.90 1.01 46.23
N ILE A 5 13.86 0.50 46.90
CA ILE A 5 12.78 -0.26 46.27
C ILE A 5 11.99 0.63 45.30
N LEU A 6 11.68 1.87 45.70
CA LEU A 6 11.01 2.86 44.83
C LEU A 6 11.82 3.15 43.57
N ILE A 7 13.13 3.40 43.71
CA ILE A 7 14.02 3.68 42.57
C ILE A 7 14.10 2.46 41.64
N ALA A 8 14.32 1.26 42.20
CA ALA A 8 14.39 0.03 41.42
C ALA A 8 13.07 -0.27 40.68
N SER A 9 11.94 -0.01 41.32
CA SER A 9 10.62 -0.24 40.71
C SER A 9 10.36 0.74 39.57
N ASN A 10 10.63 2.03 39.77
CA ASN A 10 10.50 3.04 38.72
C ASN A 10 11.45 2.77 37.54
N ALA A 11 12.68 2.35 37.81
CA ALA A 11 13.61 1.95 36.76
C ALA A 11 13.10 0.73 35.98
N PHE A 12 12.59 -0.29 36.69
CA PHE A 12 11.99 -1.46 36.07
C PHE A 12 10.76 -1.11 35.20
N PHE A 13 9.85 -0.29 35.71
CA PHE A 13 8.69 0.19 34.95
C PHE A 13 9.09 1.05 33.75
N GLY A 14 10.10 1.91 33.88
CA GLY A 14 10.64 2.71 32.79
C GLY A 14 11.20 1.84 31.65
N LEU A 15 11.97 0.80 31.97
CA LEU A 15 12.49 -0.15 30.98
C LEU A 15 11.36 -0.93 30.28
N ARG A 16 10.35 -1.37 31.05
CA ARG A 16 9.17 -2.05 30.50
C ARG A 16 8.38 -1.14 29.56
N TYR A 17 8.20 0.12 29.93
CA TYR A 17 7.50 1.11 29.10
C TYR A 17 8.21 1.33 27.76
N LEU A 18 9.54 1.49 27.79
CA LEU A 18 10.32 1.65 26.55
C LEU A 18 10.25 0.40 25.66
N ALA A 19 10.34 -0.80 26.25
CA ALA A 19 10.19 -2.04 25.51
C ALA A 19 8.79 -2.15 24.85
N ALA A 20 7.73 -1.83 25.60
CA ALA A 20 6.36 -1.86 25.09
C ALA A 20 6.12 -0.79 24.00
N ALA A 21 6.68 0.42 24.14
CA ALA A 21 6.58 1.46 23.12
C ALA A 21 7.23 1.04 21.80
N LYS A 22 8.40 0.39 21.86
CA LYS A 22 9.10 -0.13 20.68
C LYS A 22 8.34 -1.27 20.01
N GLU A 23 7.74 -2.17 20.80
CA GLU A 23 6.91 -3.26 20.29
C GLU A 23 5.66 -2.71 19.59
N LEU A 24 5.03 -1.69 20.17
CA LEU A 24 3.88 -1.01 19.57
C LEU A 24 4.22 -0.35 18.24
N GLU A 25 5.34 0.37 18.16
CA GLU A 25 5.82 0.98 16.92
C GLU A 25 6.06 -0.08 15.83
N SER A 26 6.72 -1.18 16.19
CA SER A 26 6.98 -2.29 15.27
C SER A 26 5.68 -2.93 14.77
N ALA A 27 4.70 -3.13 15.66
CA ALA A 27 3.38 -3.66 15.30
C ALA A 27 2.61 -2.69 14.39
N GLN A 28 2.71 -1.38 14.63
CA GLN A 28 2.09 -0.36 13.77
C GLN A 28 2.73 -0.33 12.37
N ILE A 29 4.04 -0.46 12.27
CA ILE A 29 4.75 -0.56 10.98
C ILE A 29 4.25 -1.77 10.21
N VAL A 30 4.22 -2.96 10.83
CA VAL A 30 3.72 -4.18 10.19
C VAL A 30 2.25 -4.01 9.77
N ALA A 31 1.39 -3.50 10.65
CA ALA A 31 -0.02 -3.27 10.31
C ALA A 31 -0.19 -2.26 9.16
N SER A 32 0.63 -1.22 9.11
CA SER A 32 0.60 -0.22 8.03
C SER A 32 1.03 -0.82 6.69
N SER A 33 2.06 -1.69 6.68
CA SER A 33 2.50 -2.42 5.50
C SER A 33 1.43 -3.39 4.99
N GLN A 34 0.77 -4.12 5.89
CA GLN A 34 -0.34 -5.02 5.53
C GLN A 34 -1.51 -4.25 4.93
N ARG A 35 -1.88 -3.10 5.50
CA ARG A 35 -2.93 -2.23 4.95
C ARG A 35 -2.56 -1.63 3.60
N TYR A 36 -1.29 -1.35 3.35
CA TYR A 36 -0.82 -0.95 2.01
C TYR A 36 -0.97 -2.12 1.02
N ASN A 37 -0.47 -3.30 1.37
CA ASN A 37 -0.54 -4.50 0.53
C ASN A 37 -2.00 -4.87 0.20
N GLU A 38 -2.90 -4.81 1.17
CA GLU A 38 -4.33 -5.04 0.95
C GLU A 38 -4.93 -4.06 -0.06
N ARG A 39 -4.63 -2.76 0.07
CA ARG A 39 -5.08 -1.74 -0.89
C ARG A 39 -4.52 -1.98 -2.28
N ALA A 40 -3.23 -2.28 -2.41
CA ALA A 40 -2.59 -2.56 -3.70
C ALA A 40 -3.18 -3.81 -4.37
N ILE A 41 -3.41 -4.88 -3.62
CA ILE A 41 -4.08 -6.10 -4.10
C ILE A 41 -5.52 -5.80 -4.53
N ASN A 42 -6.26 -4.99 -3.76
CA ASN A 42 -7.63 -4.62 -4.10
C ASN A 42 -7.71 -3.78 -5.37
N PHE A 43 -6.80 -2.82 -5.54
CA PHE A 43 -6.66 -2.07 -6.78
C PHE A 43 -6.35 -3.00 -7.96
N MET A 44 -5.35 -3.87 -7.83
CA MET A 44 -4.96 -4.82 -8.88
C MET A 44 -6.13 -5.73 -9.27
N LYS A 45 -6.88 -6.27 -8.29
CA LYS A 45 -8.09 -7.08 -8.55
C LYS A 45 -9.14 -6.29 -9.32
N MET A 46 -9.40 -5.05 -8.92
CA MET A 46 -10.37 -4.18 -9.60
C MET A 46 -9.93 -3.87 -11.03
N PHE A 47 -8.66 -3.51 -11.22
CA PHE A 47 -8.07 -3.22 -12.51
C PHE A 47 -8.16 -4.41 -13.46
N ILE A 48 -7.73 -5.59 -13.02
CA ILE A 48 -7.82 -6.82 -13.82
C ILE A 48 -9.28 -7.11 -14.19
N LYS A 49 -10.19 -7.04 -13.22
CA LYS A 49 -11.60 -7.42 -13.45
C LYS A 49 -12.34 -6.44 -14.36
N ARG A 50 -12.14 -5.13 -14.16
CA ARG A 50 -12.95 -4.08 -14.78
C ARG A 50 -12.29 -3.40 -15.97
N VAL A 51 -10.99 -3.60 -16.17
CA VAL A 51 -10.26 -3.05 -17.32
C VAL A 51 -9.76 -4.17 -18.21
N ILE A 52 -8.88 -5.06 -17.72
CA ILE A 52 -8.24 -6.07 -18.56
C ILE A 52 -9.22 -7.14 -19.05
N LYS A 53 -10.09 -7.63 -18.16
CA LYS A 53 -11.06 -8.70 -18.47
C LYS A 53 -12.43 -8.17 -18.90
N SER A 54 -12.58 -6.85 -19.07
CA SER A 54 -13.86 -6.28 -19.45
C SER A 54 -14.04 -6.33 -20.95
N ASP A 55 -15.16 -6.91 -21.40
CA ASP A 55 -15.58 -6.87 -22.81
C ASP A 55 -16.27 -5.54 -23.17
N LYS A 56 -16.44 -4.64 -22.19
CA LYS A 56 -17.10 -3.34 -22.32
C LYS A 56 -16.11 -2.21 -22.08
N GLU A 57 -16.37 -1.08 -22.73
CA GLU A 57 -15.67 0.16 -22.43
C GLU A 57 -15.80 0.51 -20.94
N VAL A 58 -14.69 0.95 -20.35
CA VAL A 58 -14.65 1.39 -18.96
C VAL A 58 -15.47 2.67 -18.81
N ASP A 59 -16.58 2.59 -18.07
CA ASP A 59 -17.44 3.73 -17.79
C ASP A 59 -16.81 4.77 -16.85
N PHE A 60 -17.41 5.96 -16.78
CA PHE A 60 -16.90 7.06 -15.96
C PHE A 60 -16.77 6.69 -14.48
N GLU A 61 -17.76 6.00 -13.92
CA GLU A 61 -17.76 5.59 -12.52
C GLU A 61 -16.61 4.63 -12.22
N THR A 62 -16.35 3.67 -13.10
CA THR A 62 -15.22 2.75 -12.97
C THR A 62 -13.88 3.48 -13.10
N ARG A 63 -13.75 4.44 -14.03
CA ARG A 63 -12.55 5.29 -14.14
C ARG A 63 -12.29 6.06 -12.84
N LEU A 64 -13.34 6.67 -12.27
CA LEU A 64 -13.25 7.41 -11.02
C LEU A 64 -12.85 6.51 -9.84
N GLN A 65 -13.43 5.30 -9.76
CA GLN A 65 -13.09 4.32 -8.73
C GLN A 65 -11.62 3.87 -8.83
N LEU A 66 -11.11 3.63 -10.04
CA LEU A 66 -9.72 3.25 -10.28
C LEU A 66 -8.75 4.38 -9.93
N GLU A 67 -9.05 5.61 -10.35
CA GLU A 67 -8.24 6.80 -10.04
C GLU A 67 -8.17 7.06 -8.53
N ASN A 68 -9.30 6.92 -7.82
CA ASN A 68 -9.32 7.06 -6.37
C ASN A 68 -8.53 5.93 -5.69
N ALA A 69 -8.70 4.68 -6.15
CA ALA A 69 -8.01 3.53 -5.59
C ALA A 69 -6.49 3.62 -5.77
N VAL A 70 -6.00 4.04 -6.95
CA VAL A 70 -4.56 4.19 -7.20
C VAL A 70 -3.97 5.36 -6.39
N ARG A 71 -4.69 6.48 -6.26
CA ARG A 71 -4.26 7.62 -5.42
C ARG A 71 -4.17 7.22 -3.95
N GLN A 72 -5.10 6.38 -3.46
CA GLN A 72 -5.09 5.88 -2.09
C GLN A 72 -3.90 4.98 -1.76
N LEU A 73 -3.14 4.49 -2.75
CA LEU A 73 -1.90 3.76 -2.51
C LEU A 73 -0.79 4.69 -2.00
N ASN A 74 -0.87 6.00 -2.26
CA ASN A 74 0.16 6.99 -1.91
C ASN A 74 1.55 6.60 -2.43
N ASP A 75 1.62 5.94 -3.58
CA ASP A 75 2.86 5.51 -4.21
C ASP A 75 3.07 6.30 -5.52
N PRO A 76 4.05 7.24 -5.56
CA PRO A 76 4.29 8.07 -6.74
C PRO A 76 4.68 7.26 -7.98
N GLN A 77 5.35 6.12 -7.80
CA GLN A 77 5.78 5.27 -8.92
C GLN A 77 4.56 4.59 -9.55
N ILE A 78 3.68 4.02 -8.72
CA ILE A 78 2.44 3.39 -9.20
C ILE A 78 1.55 4.44 -9.89
N LEU A 79 1.42 5.63 -9.30
CA LEU A 79 0.61 6.72 -9.86
C LEU A 79 1.16 7.19 -11.22
N LEU A 80 2.48 7.31 -11.37
CA LEU A 80 3.12 7.68 -12.62
C LEU A 80 2.83 6.66 -13.74
N VAL A 81 3.02 5.37 -13.44
CA VAL A 81 2.78 4.32 -14.45
C VAL A 81 1.30 4.21 -14.80
N TRP A 82 0.42 4.41 -13.82
CA TRP A 82 -1.02 4.54 -14.07
C TRP A 82 -1.37 5.70 -15.00
N GLN A 83 -0.80 6.88 -14.78
CA GLN A 83 -1.01 8.03 -15.66
C GLN A 83 -0.51 7.75 -17.08
N ASN A 84 0.64 7.08 -17.22
CA ASN A 84 1.14 6.66 -18.54
C ASN A 84 0.15 5.72 -19.24
N PHE A 85 -0.42 4.76 -18.50
CA PHE A 85 -1.46 3.87 -19.02
C PHE A 85 -2.69 4.67 -19.50
N VAL A 86 -3.25 5.53 -18.65
CA VAL A 86 -4.45 6.34 -19.01
C VAL A 86 -4.19 7.27 -20.19
N ASN A 87 -2.97 7.80 -20.34
CA ASN A 87 -2.59 8.72 -21.41
C ASN A 87 -2.04 8.03 -22.67
N SER A 88 -2.15 6.70 -22.77
CA SER A 88 -1.64 5.95 -23.92
C SER A 88 -2.37 6.35 -25.20
N GLN A 89 -1.61 6.67 -26.24
CA GLN A 89 -2.16 7.20 -27.51
C GLN A 89 -2.57 6.10 -28.49
N ASN A 90 -2.01 4.89 -28.32
CA ASN A 90 -2.28 3.75 -29.16
C ASN A 90 -2.25 2.45 -28.34
N GLU A 91 -2.68 1.36 -28.95
CA GLU A 91 -2.79 0.06 -28.29
C GLU A 91 -1.44 -0.50 -27.86
N ILE A 92 -0.36 -0.26 -28.63
CA ILE A 92 0.98 -0.77 -28.29
C ILE A 92 1.47 -0.11 -27.01
N ASP A 93 1.32 1.21 -26.90
CA ASP A 93 1.67 1.98 -25.70
C ASP A 93 0.80 1.56 -24.52
N ALA A 94 -0.50 1.37 -24.73
CA ALA A 94 -1.41 0.90 -23.68
C ALA A 94 -0.99 -0.48 -23.16
N GLN A 95 -0.73 -1.45 -24.06
CA GLN A 95 -0.29 -2.79 -23.68
C GLN A 95 1.05 -2.78 -22.94
N LYS A 96 2.00 -1.92 -23.35
CA LYS A 96 3.27 -1.73 -22.64
C LYS A 96 3.01 -1.18 -21.23
N ASN A 97 2.27 -0.08 -21.12
CA ASN A 97 2.02 0.59 -19.85
C ASN A 97 1.19 -0.28 -18.87
N VAL A 98 0.29 -1.14 -19.38
CA VAL A 98 -0.40 -2.15 -18.55
C VAL A 98 0.58 -3.15 -17.95
N LYS A 99 1.54 -3.66 -18.74
CA LYS A 99 2.56 -4.60 -18.26
C LYS A 99 3.45 -3.95 -17.20
N ASP A 100 3.92 -2.74 -17.49
CA ASP A 100 4.73 -1.94 -16.55
C ASP A 100 3.96 -1.71 -15.24
N LEU A 101 2.64 -1.42 -15.30
CA LEU A 101 1.81 -1.22 -14.11
C LEU A 101 1.68 -2.51 -13.28
N LEU A 102 1.43 -3.64 -13.94
CA LEU A 102 1.30 -4.93 -13.26
C LEU A 102 2.63 -5.35 -12.61
N GLU A 103 3.75 -5.11 -13.28
CA GLU A 103 5.09 -5.37 -12.75
C GLU A 103 5.33 -4.59 -11.45
N VAL A 104 5.15 -3.26 -11.48
CA VAL A 104 5.34 -2.42 -10.29
C VAL A 104 4.39 -2.80 -9.16
N LEU A 105 3.12 -3.10 -9.46
CA LEU A 105 2.16 -3.54 -8.43
C LEU A 105 2.61 -4.83 -7.75
N VAL A 106 3.09 -5.80 -8.52
CA VAL A 106 3.57 -7.08 -7.97
C VAL A 106 4.84 -6.87 -7.15
N GLU A 107 5.82 -6.12 -7.66
CA GLU A 107 7.06 -5.82 -6.94
C GLU A 107 6.81 -5.16 -5.59
N LYS A 108 5.87 -4.21 -5.52
CA LYS A 108 5.56 -3.45 -4.31
C LYS A 108 4.73 -4.24 -3.29
N VAL A 109 3.89 -5.16 -3.76
CA VAL A 109 3.13 -6.07 -2.88
C VAL A 109 4.01 -7.16 -2.27
N TYR A 110 5.14 -7.50 -2.90
CA TYR A 110 6.00 -8.62 -2.51
C TYR A 110 7.09 -8.33 -1.48
N ILE A 111 7.18 -7.11 -0.93
CA ILE A 111 8.26 -6.80 0.01
C ILE A 111 7.90 -7.27 1.44
N LYS A 112 8.73 -8.21 1.92
CA LYS A 112 8.78 -8.82 3.27
C LYS A 112 8.81 -7.81 4.41
#